data_AF-S5T6C0-F1
#
_entry.id   AF-S5T6C0-F1
#
_cell.length_a   1.000
_cell.length_b   1.000
_cell.length_c   1.000
_cell.angle_alpha   90.00
_cell.angle_beta   90.00
_cell.angle_gamma   90.00
#
_symmetry.space_group_name_H-M   'P 1'
#
loop_
_entity.id
_entity.type
_entity.pdbx_description
1 polymer ?
#
loop_
_entity_poly.entity_id
_entity_poly.type
_entity_poly.pdbx_seq_one_letter_code
_entity_poly.pdbx_strand_id
1 'polypeptide(L)'
;MSAVIEAQSQTTSSRRLGKIPVRNLWLLMLYASDLYRHLGTNKVDVEDNPEDIADLVAEILCHQVEERMMRNLSYGYEPKVAVISRVRGRIDTLTTERQRLLEKGKVCCRFDELTVDTPRNRYVRSALERISKLNIKTTLAHKCRALMLSLERLGVSKAKPINYSGKSERFGRHDISDQKMVAAADLAFSLALPTEFDGQFHLTAPDTQKEWLRKLFEKAVAGFYAVALDKREWRVLAGKQFDWQISDKSSGIDEILPSMKTDIIIDNRSSDKRLVIDTKFNSVTTKGWHREETLRSGYIYQMYTYLRSQEDTSAPKSLESIGMLLHPTVDKEVAEMVTIQGHPIWFCTVNLGESAISIRERLLVLLQKSFQEKK
;
A
#
# COMPACT_ATOMS: atom_id res chain seq x y z
N MET A 1 -19.04 32.33 46.78
CA MET A 1 -19.41 32.47 45.36
C MET A 1 -18.17 32.10 44.56
N SER A 2 -18.03 30.80 44.27
CA SER A 2 -16.89 30.23 43.56
C SER A 2 -17.46 29.45 42.39
N ALA A 3 -17.19 29.90 41.18
CA ALA A 3 -17.46 29.15 39.96
C ALA A 3 -16.11 28.91 39.29
N VAL A 4 -15.55 27.73 39.54
CA VAL A 4 -14.40 27.20 38.82
C VAL A 4 -14.94 26.71 37.48
N ILE A 5 -14.43 27.30 36.40
CA ILE A 5 -14.74 26.90 35.02
C ILE A 5 -13.94 25.63 34.74
N GLU A 6 -14.61 24.47 34.77
CA GLU A 6 -14.06 23.23 34.22
C GLU A 6 -14.09 23.30 32.69
N ALA A 7 -12.90 23.36 32.10
CA ALA A 7 -12.70 23.21 30.68
C ALA A 7 -13.03 21.76 30.28
N GLN A 8 -14.14 21.56 29.58
CA GLN A 8 -14.48 20.30 28.94
C GLN A 8 -13.50 20.03 27.80
N SER A 9 -12.52 19.14 28.04
CA SER A 9 -11.72 18.52 26.99
C SER A 9 -12.64 17.71 26.07
N GLN A 10 -12.77 18.14 24.81
CA GLN A 10 -13.46 17.40 23.77
C GLN A 10 -12.75 16.05 23.56
N THR A 11 -13.35 14.98 24.04
CA THR A 11 -12.96 13.59 23.75
C THR A 11 -13.36 13.26 22.32
N THR A 12 -12.42 13.37 21.38
CA THR A 12 -12.55 12.82 20.02
C THR A 12 -12.83 11.33 20.14
N SER A 13 -14.06 10.90 19.81
CA SER A 13 -14.40 9.49 19.78
C SER A 13 -13.53 8.80 18.72
N SER A 14 -12.46 8.14 19.17
CA SER A 14 -11.51 7.49 18.25
C SER A 14 -12.27 6.42 17.48
N ARG A 15 -12.54 6.62 16.19
CA ARG A 15 -13.08 5.57 15.33
C ARG A 15 -12.13 4.37 15.40
N ARG A 16 -12.67 3.17 15.61
CA ARG A 16 -11.90 1.92 15.72
C ARG A 16 -12.46 0.89 14.76
N LEU A 17 -11.58 0.17 14.09
CA LEU A 17 -11.95 -1.01 13.31
C LEU A 17 -11.63 -2.24 14.14
N GLY A 18 -12.66 -2.85 14.74
CA GLY A 18 -12.46 -3.86 15.79
C GLY A 18 -11.78 -3.23 17.01
N LYS A 19 -10.60 -3.74 17.39
CA LYS A 19 -9.82 -3.19 18.51
C LYS A 19 -8.74 -2.16 18.10
N ILE A 20 -8.47 -1.99 16.80
CA ILE A 20 -7.38 -1.13 16.30
C ILE A 20 -7.90 0.29 16.01
N PRO A 21 -7.24 1.36 16.49
CA PRO A 21 -7.56 2.74 16.13
C PRO A 21 -7.43 3.01 14.62
N VAL A 22 -8.40 3.71 14.03
CA VAL A 22 -8.38 4.06 12.58
C VAL A 22 -7.13 4.86 12.20
N ARG A 23 -6.65 5.74 13.09
CA ARG A 23 -5.40 6.50 12.89
C ARG A 23 -4.18 5.60 12.65
N ASN A 24 -4.11 4.45 13.33
CA ASN A 24 -3.00 3.50 13.18
C ASN A 24 -3.18 2.65 11.91
N LEU A 25 -4.42 2.43 11.45
CA LEU A 25 -4.64 1.87 10.11
C LEU A 25 -4.20 2.83 9.02
N TRP A 26 -4.45 4.14 9.17
CA TRP A 26 -3.93 5.16 8.26
C TRP A 26 -2.41 5.19 8.24
N LEU A 27 -1.74 5.03 9.39
CA LEU A 27 -0.29 4.86 9.45
C LEU A 27 0.18 3.63 8.65
N LEU A 28 -0.45 2.47 8.83
CA LEU A 28 -0.10 1.26 8.06
C LEU A 28 -0.33 1.46 6.56
N MET A 29 -1.40 2.15 6.17
CA MET A 29 -1.67 2.50 4.76
C MET A 29 -0.62 3.43 4.20
N LEU A 30 -0.16 4.41 4.98
CA LEU A 30 0.92 5.29 4.61
C LEU A 30 2.20 4.48 4.38
N TYR A 31 2.61 3.66 5.34
CA TYR A 31 3.80 2.80 5.19
C TYR A 31 3.71 1.84 4.00
N ALA A 32 2.53 1.29 3.73
CA ALA A 32 2.29 0.41 2.59
C ALA A 32 2.25 1.15 1.24
N SER A 33 2.18 2.49 1.23
CA SER A 33 2.04 3.30 0.03
C SER A 33 3.38 3.60 -0.65
N ASP A 34 3.35 3.72 -1.97
CA ASP A 34 4.52 4.21 -2.72
C ASP A 34 4.79 5.69 -2.42
N LEU A 35 3.78 6.45 -1.96
CA LEU A 35 3.91 7.86 -1.61
C LEU A 35 4.89 8.07 -0.45
N TYR A 36 4.84 7.20 0.57
CA TYR A 36 5.72 7.29 1.74
C TYR A 36 7.21 7.23 1.37
N ARG A 37 7.57 6.50 0.31
CA ARG A 37 8.96 6.47 -0.19
C ARG A 37 9.43 7.84 -0.70
N HIS A 38 8.51 8.68 -1.18
CA HIS A 38 8.77 9.97 -1.79
C HIS A 38 8.63 11.16 -0.82
N LEU A 39 8.12 10.94 0.40
CA LEU A 39 7.75 11.98 1.35
C LEU A 39 8.91 12.78 1.98
N GLY A 40 10.16 12.54 1.56
CA GLY A 40 11.31 13.37 1.92
C GLY A 40 11.47 13.61 3.43
N THR A 41 11.62 14.88 3.83
CA THR A 41 11.79 15.36 5.21
C THR A 41 10.49 15.40 6.02
N ASN A 42 9.33 15.45 5.38
CA ASN A 42 8.02 15.53 6.05
C ASN A 42 7.56 14.18 6.66
N LYS A 43 8.45 13.19 6.75
CA LYS A 43 8.13 11.85 7.26
C LYS A 43 7.93 11.83 8.77
N VAL A 44 8.78 12.54 9.50
CA VAL A 44 8.81 12.53 10.97
C VAL A 44 7.54 13.17 11.53
N ASP A 45 7.19 14.37 11.06
CA ASP A 45 6.01 15.10 11.54
C ASP A 45 4.68 14.35 11.34
N VAL A 46 4.62 13.54 10.29
CA VAL A 46 3.42 12.76 9.90
C VAL A 46 3.30 11.48 10.71
N GLU A 47 4.43 10.88 11.07
CA GLU A 47 4.48 9.71 11.94
C GLU A 47 4.10 10.07 13.38
N ASP A 48 4.43 11.29 13.82
CA ASP A 48 4.09 11.77 15.16
C ASP A 48 2.60 12.11 15.31
N ASN A 49 1.94 12.53 14.22
CA ASN A 49 0.52 12.90 14.20
C ASN A 49 -0.29 12.11 13.16
N PRO A 50 -0.66 10.83 13.45
CA PRO A 50 -1.39 9.99 12.51
C PRO A 50 -2.80 10.50 12.16
N GLU A 51 -3.36 11.41 12.96
CA GLU A 51 -4.67 12.03 12.68
C GLU A 51 -4.58 13.00 11.49
N ASP A 52 -3.41 13.62 11.28
CA ASP A 52 -3.14 14.55 10.19
C ASP A 52 -2.78 13.82 8.87
N ILE A 53 -2.67 12.49 8.85
CA ILE A 53 -2.32 11.73 7.63
C ILE A 53 -3.33 12.01 6.51
N ALA A 54 -4.62 12.11 6.83
CA ALA A 54 -5.64 12.44 5.85
C ALA A 54 -5.47 13.86 5.28
N ASP A 55 -5.13 14.83 6.14
CA ASP A 55 -4.84 16.21 5.74
C ASP A 55 -3.61 16.29 4.84
N LEU A 56 -2.53 15.63 5.23
CA LEU A 56 -1.29 15.58 4.45
C LEU A 56 -1.53 14.97 3.06
N VAL A 57 -2.23 13.83 2.99
CA VAL A 57 -2.50 13.20 1.69
C VAL A 57 -3.38 14.10 0.83
N ALA A 58 -4.33 14.83 1.43
CA ALA A 58 -5.12 15.83 0.71
C ALA A 58 -4.26 16.99 0.21
N GLU A 59 -3.32 17.48 1.03
CA GLU A 59 -2.40 18.56 0.66
C GLU A 59 -1.47 18.14 -0.47
N ILE A 60 -0.84 16.96 -0.36
CA ILE A 60 0.03 16.40 -1.40
C ILE A 60 -0.76 16.21 -2.70
N LEU A 61 -1.95 15.62 -2.62
CA LEU A 61 -2.80 15.42 -3.80
C LEU A 61 -3.17 16.76 -4.45
N CYS A 62 -3.57 17.76 -3.67
CA CYS A 62 -3.87 19.09 -4.18
C CYS A 62 -2.66 19.72 -4.85
N HIS A 63 -1.50 19.70 -4.19
CA HIS A 63 -0.27 20.27 -4.72
C HIS A 63 0.15 19.60 -6.03
N GLN A 64 0.09 18.27 -6.10
CA GLN A 64 0.40 17.54 -7.33
C GLN A 64 -0.58 17.86 -8.46
N VAL A 65 -1.89 17.96 -8.17
CA VAL A 65 -2.88 18.36 -9.19
C VAL A 65 -2.64 19.78 -9.69
N GLU A 66 -2.35 20.74 -8.81
CA GLU A 66 -2.01 22.11 -9.19
C GLU A 66 -0.77 22.16 -10.08
N GLU A 67 0.29 21.45 -9.70
CA GLU A 67 1.52 21.37 -10.47
C GLU A 67 1.26 20.82 -11.89
N ARG A 68 0.43 19.79 -12.00
CA ARG A 68 0.04 19.18 -13.29
C ARG A 68 -0.85 20.09 -14.11
N MET A 69 -1.78 20.80 -13.48
CA MET A 69 -2.60 21.80 -14.17
C MET A 69 -1.74 22.94 -14.74
N MET A 70 -0.69 23.38 -14.02
CA MET A 70 0.25 24.39 -14.52
C MET A 70 1.17 23.90 -15.65
N ARG A 71 1.56 22.62 -15.62
CA ARG A 71 2.51 22.01 -16.58
C ARG A 71 1.83 21.21 -17.71
N ASN A 72 0.51 21.37 -17.86
CA ASN A 72 -0.41 20.57 -18.66
C ASN A 72 -0.73 19.19 -18.08
N LEU A 73 -2.02 18.87 -18.04
CA LEU A 73 -2.52 17.54 -17.72
C LEU A 73 -2.13 16.56 -18.83
N SER A 74 -1.96 15.29 -18.46
CA SER A 74 -1.69 14.26 -19.45
C SER A 74 -2.91 14.04 -20.33
N TYR A 75 -2.67 14.12 -21.63
CA TYR A 75 -3.66 13.85 -22.65
C TYR A 75 -3.68 12.37 -23.00
N GLY A 76 -4.85 11.89 -23.38
CA GLY A 76 -5.05 10.59 -23.99
C GLY A 76 -5.66 10.76 -25.38
N TYR A 77 -5.76 9.64 -26.07
CA TYR A 77 -6.41 9.53 -27.35
C TYR A 77 -7.70 8.74 -27.18
N GLU A 78 -8.82 9.35 -27.58
CA GLU A 78 -10.11 8.67 -27.62
C GLU A 78 -10.46 8.37 -29.09
N PRO A 79 -10.73 7.10 -29.44
CA PRO A 79 -11.11 6.74 -30.79
C PRO A 79 -12.51 7.28 -31.08
N LYS A 80 -12.59 8.16 -32.08
CA LYS A 80 -13.85 8.81 -32.47
C LYS A 80 -14.22 8.44 -33.89
N VAL A 81 -15.52 8.16 -34.08
CA VAL A 81 -16.11 7.96 -35.40
C VAL A 81 -17.10 9.09 -35.66
N ALA A 82 -16.87 9.88 -36.71
CA ALA A 82 -17.70 11.03 -37.03
C ALA A 82 -17.86 11.23 -38.54
N VAL A 83 -19.04 11.73 -38.93
CA VAL A 83 -19.33 12.15 -40.30
C VAL A 83 -18.94 13.63 -40.45
N ILE A 84 -17.91 13.89 -41.24
CA ILE A 84 -17.27 15.19 -41.38
C ILE A 84 -17.13 15.58 -42.86
N SER A 85 -17.01 16.87 -43.17
CA SER A 85 -16.88 17.38 -44.55
C SER A 85 -15.44 17.37 -45.08
N ARG A 86 -14.47 16.94 -44.26
CA ARG A 86 -13.05 16.84 -44.61
C ARG A 86 -12.49 15.52 -44.09
N VAL A 87 -11.59 14.89 -44.82
CA VAL A 87 -10.96 13.64 -44.38
C VAL A 87 -10.07 13.90 -43.17
N ARG A 88 -10.28 13.13 -42.08
CA ARG A 88 -9.44 13.14 -40.87
C ARG A 88 -9.20 11.71 -40.42
N GLY A 89 -7.95 11.27 -40.32
CA GLY A 89 -7.62 9.88 -39.97
C GLY A 89 -8.03 8.89 -41.06
N ARG A 90 -8.63 7.75 -40.67
CA ARG A 90 -8.98 6.66 -41.58
C ARG A 90 -10.45 6.76 -42.02
N ILE A 91 -10.69 6.65 -43.32
CA ILE A 91 -12.06 6.65 -43.88
C ILE A 91 -12.74 5.31 -43.58
N ASP A 92 -13.98 5.37 -43.07
CA ASP A 92 -14.89 4.23 -42.99
C ASP A 92 -15.66 4.12 -44.31
N THR A 93 -15.08 3.39 -45.27
CA THR A 93 -15.60 3.28 -46.63
C THR A 93 -16.99 2.66 -46.66
N LEU A 94 -17.22 1.61 -45.88
CA LEU A 94 -18.50 0.90 -45.80
C LEU A 94 -19.63 1.83 -45.34
N THR A 95 -19.43 2.56 -44.26
CA THR A 95 -20.45 3.49 -43.72
C THR A 95 -20.68 4.67 -44.67
N THR A 96 -19.60 5.16 -45.30
CA THR A 96 -19.64 6.27 -46.25
C THR A 96 -20.46 5.94 -47.50
N GLU A 97 -20.22 4.77 -48.10
CA GLU A 97 -20.95 4.31 -49.29
C GLU A 97 -22.41 3.98 -48.96
N ARG A 98 -22.67 3.22 -47.88
CA ARG A 98 -24.03 2.81 -47.49
C ARG A 98 -24.97 4.00 -47.25
N GLN A 99 -24.45 5.11 -46.72
CA GLN A 99 -25.22 6.30 -46.42
C GLN A 99 -25.14 7.38 -47.53
N ARG A 100 -24.45 7.10 -48.64
CA ARG A 100 -24.19 8.02 -49.76
C ARG A 100 -23.66 9.38 -49.26
N LEU A 101 -22.71 9.34 -48.33
CA LEU A 101 -22.23 10.57 -47.67
C LEU A 101 -21.46 11.48 -48.65
N LEU A 102 -20.79 10.90 -49.65
CA LEU A 102 -20.04 11.66 -50.66
C LEU A 102 -20.96 12.57 -51.50
N GLU A 103 -22.17 12.11 -51.84
CA GLU A 103 -23.18 12.93 -52.54
C GLU A 103 -23.61 14.16 -51.71
N LYS A 104 -23.46 14.08 -50.39
CA LYS A 104 -23.76 15.15 -49.43
C LYS A 104 -22.53 15.98 -49.06
N GLY A 105 -21.38 15.76 -49.72
CA GLY A 105 -20.11 16.41 -49.40
C GLY A 105 -19.55 16.03 -48.02
N LYS A 106 -19.86 14.83 -47.51
CA LYS A 106 -19.42 14.32 -46.21
C LYS A 106 -18.74 12.96 -46.35
N VAL A 107 -17.95 12.59 -45.35
CA VAL A 107 -17.28 11.30 -45.26
C VAL A 107 -17.30 10.82 -43.81
N CYS A 108 -17.53 9.52 -43.59
CA CYS A 108 -17.41 8.94 -42.25
C CYS A 108 -15.94 8.61 -42.00
N CYS A 109 -15.36 9.17 -40.95
CA CYS A 109 -13.97 8.96 -40.59
C CYS A 109 -13.82 8.44 -39.17
N ARG A 110 -12.84 7.56 -38.97
CA ARG A 110 -12.34 7.08 -37.68
C ARG A 110 -10.99 7.75 -37.41
N PHE A 111 -10.91 8.51 -36.34
CA PHE A 111 -9.69 9.21 -35.95
C PHE A 111 -9.60 9.30 -34.43
N ASP A 112 -8.37 9.45 -33.95
CA ASP A 112 -8.13 9.65 -32.53
C ASP A 112 -8.20 11.15 -32.21
N GLU A 113 -9.05 11.50 -31.25
CA GLU A 113 -9.16 12.87 -30.74
C GLU A 113 -8.36 13.00 -29.44
N LEU A 114 -7.56 14.06 -29.35
CA LEU A 114 -6.81 14.36 -28.15
C LEU A 114 -7.78 14.83 -27.07
N THR A 115 -7.82 14.12 -25.95
CA THR A 115 -8.71 14.42 -24.82
C THR A 115 -7.95 14.50 -23.51
N VAL A 116 -8.37 15.39 -22.62
CA VAL A 116 -7.92 15.37 -21.22
C VAL A 116 -8.71 14.39 -20.36
N ASP A 117 -9.80 13.82 -20.88
CA ASP A 117 -10.66 12.88 -20.16
C ASP A 117 -10.05 11.47 -20.09
N THR A 118 -8.83 11.39 -19.58
CA THR A 118 -8.12 10.14 -19.40
C THR A 118 -8.61 9.41 -18.16
N PRO A 119 -8.52 8.06 -18.12
CA PRO A 119 -8.79 7.30 -16.90
C PRO A 119 -8.01 7.83 -15.69
N ARG A 120 -6.76 8.26 -15.91
CA ARG A 120 -5.88 8.84 -14.90
C ARG A 120 -6.46 10.13 -14.29
N ASN A 121 -6.84 11.09 -15.12
CA ASN A 121 -7.39 12.37 -14.67
C ASN A 121 -8.75 12.18 -13.98
N ARG A 122 -9.59 11.28 -14.51
CA ARG A 122 -10.86 10.89 -13.87
C ARG A 122 -10.64 10.25 -12.51
N TYR A 123 -9.65 9.37 -12.39
CA TYR A 123 -9.30 8.71 -11.13
C TYR A 123 -8.86 9.70 -10.06
N VAL A 124 -7.96 10.63 -10.42
CA VAL A 124 -7.48 11.69 -9.53
C VAL A 124 -8.61 12.62 -9.09
N ARG A 125 -9.49 13.00 -10.03
CA ARG A 125 -10.67 13.80 -9.69
C ARG A 125 -11.59 13.10 -8.70
N SER A 126 -11.87 11.81 -8.93
CA SER A 126 -12.65 11.01 -7.99
C SER A 126 -11.94 10.85 -6.63
N ALA A 127 -10.60 10.83 -6.59
CA ALA A 127 -9.83 10.79 -5.35
C ALA A 127 -9.96 12.09 -4.55
N LEU A 128 -9.90 13.26 -5.22
CA LEU A 128 -10.17 14.57 -4.60
C LEU A 128 -11.57 14.62 -3.99
N GLU A 129 -12.56 14.08 -4.71
CA GLU A 129 -13.93 13.99 -4.19
C GLU A 129 -13.99 13.10 -2.95
N ARG A 130 -13.34 11.93 -3.00
CA ARG A 130 -13.34 10.97 -1.89
C ARG A 130 -12.68 11.53 -0.64
N ILE A 131 -11.50 12.13 -0.77
CA ILE A 131 -10.75 12.66 0.37
C ILE A 131 -11.45 13.88 0.99
N SER A 132 -12.17 14.68 0.18
CA SER A 132 -12.95 15.82 0.68
C SER A 132 -14.14 15.42 1.56
N LYS A 133 -14.53 14.13 1.56
CA LYS A 133 -15.57 13.56 2.42
C LYS A 133 -15.00 12.98 3.72
N LEU A 134 -13.67 12.91 3.87
CA LEU A 134 -13.03 12.55 5.12
C LEU A 134 -13.01 13.75 6.07
N ASN A 135 -12.74 13.49 7.36
CA ASN A 135 -12.61 14.54 8.36
C ASN A 135 -11.26 15.25 8.24
N ILE A 136 -11.12 16.04 7.18
CA ILE A 136 -9.95 16.88 6.89
C ILE A 136 -10.25 18.36 7.20
N LYS A 137 -9.21 19.18 7.34
CA LYS A 137 -9.32 20.63 7.56
C LYS A 137 -10.21 21.27 6.50
N THR A 138 -11.11 22.16 6.94
CA THR A 138 -12.10 22.82 6.08
C THR A 138 -11.47 23.53 4.89
N THR A 139 -10.31 24.18 5.09
CA THR A 139 -9.54 24.86 4.02
C THR A 139 -9.09 23.89 2.93
N LEU A 140 -8.56 22.71 3.30
CA LEU A 140 -8.16 21.66 2.37
C LEU A 140 -9.37 21.06 1.65
N ALA A 141 -10.48 20.83 2.36
CA ALA A 141 -11.72 20.36 1.73
C ALA A 141 -12.24 21.34 0.67
N HIS A 142 -12.19 22.65 0.92
CA HIS A 142 -12.51 23.66 -0.07
C HIS A 142 -11.55 23.66 -1.26
N LYS A 143 -10.24 23.50 -1.00
CA LYS A 143 -9.22 23.41 -2.05
C LYS A 143 -9.46 22.18 -2.97
N CYS A 144 -9.73 21.01 -2.39
CA CYS A 144 -10.09 19.81 -3.15
C CYS A 144 -11.29 20.05 -4.07
N ARG A 145 -12.36 20.68 -3.55
CA ARG A 145 -13.56 21.01 -4.34
C ARG A 145 -13.27 22.00 -5.46
N ALA A 146 -12.45 23.02 -5.21
CA ALA A 146 -12.05 23.99 -6.24
C ALA A 146 -11.27 23.31 -7.38
N LEU A 147 -10.34 22.40 -7.05
CA LEU A 147 -9.59 21.64 -8.04
C LEU A 147 -10.48 20.67 -8.82
N MET A 148 -11.41 19.99 -8.16
CA MET A 148 -12.41 19.13 -8.83
C MET A 148 -13.24 19.89 -9.86
N LEU A 149 -13.68 21.10 -9.53
CA LEU A 149 -14.44 21.96 -10.45
C LEU A 149 -13.57 22.47 -11.60
N SER A 150 -12.30 22.76 -11.34
CA SER A 150 -11.36 23.19 -12.37
C SER A 150 -11.05 22.06 -13.36
N LEU A 151 -10.86 20.84 -12.88
CA LEU A 151 -10.72 19.64 -13.73
C LEU A 151 -11.99 19.39 -14.57
N GLU A 152 -13.17 19.61 -13.99
CA GLU A 152 -14.44 19.50 -14.73
C GLU A 152 -14.54 20.54 -15.85
N ARG A 153 -14.14 21.79 -15.61
CA ARG A 153 -14.10 22.85 -16.63
C ARG A 153 -13.13 22.54 -17.76
N LEU A 154 -12.04 21.83 -17.47
CA LEU A 154 -11.09 21.38 -18.49
C LEU A 154 -11.63 20.20 -19.34
N GLY A 155 -12.74 19.58 -18.94
CA GLY A 155 -13.37 18.48 -19.68
C GLY A 155 -13.17 17.10 -19.06
N VAL A 156 -12.70 16.99 -17.81
CA VAL A 156 -12.55 15.70 -17.11
C VAL A 156 -13.91 15.24 -16.55
N SER A 157 -14.32 14.02 -16.92
CA SER A 157 -15.59 13.40 -16.54
C SER A 157 -15.68 13.03 -15.05
N LYS A 158 -16.91 12.95 -14.50
CA LYS A 158 -17.15 12.68 -13.06
C LYS A 158 -16.98 11.21 -12.70
N ALA A 159 -17.24 10.34 -13.66
CA ALA A 159 -17.32 8.92 -13.42
C ALA A 159 -15.93 8.34 -13.11
N LYS A 160 -15.78 7.73 -11.93
CA LYS A 160 -14.59 6.95 -11.61
C LYS A 160 -14.43 5.83 -12.65
N PRO A 161 -13.24 5.66 -13.24
CA PRO A 161 -12.99 4.56 -14.17
C PRO A 161 -13.17 3.20 -13.48
N ILE A 162 -13.86 2.28 -14.15
CA ILE A 162 -14.12 0.92 -13.67
C ILE A 162 -12.82 0.11 -13.79
N ASN A 163 -12.46 -0.63 -12.74
CA ASN A 163 -11.26 -1.48 -12.65
C ASN A 163 -9.91 -0.75 -12.81
N TYR A 164 -9.90 0.57 -12.72
CA TYR A 164 -8.66 1.34 -12.74
C TYR A 164 -8.07 1.49 -11.34
N SER A 165 -6.78 1.14 -11.23
CA SER A 165 -5.95 1.46 -10.07
C SER A 165 -4.64 2.06 -10.57
N GLY A 166 -4.01 2.94 -9.79
CA GLY A 166 -2.67 3.41 -10.11
C GLY A 166 -1.64 2.27 -10.27
N LYS A 167 -1.91 1.10 -9.67
CA LYS A 167 -1.10 -0.12 -9.80
C LYS A 167 -1.21 -0.84 -11.13
N SER A 168 -2.30 -0.64 -11.88
CA SER A 168 -2.46 -1.19 -13.24
C SER A 168 -1.85 -0.31 -14.32
N GLU A 169 -1.50 0.94 -13.98
CA GLU A 169 -0.94 1.91 -14.91
C GLU A 169 0.53 1.60 -15.20
N ARG A 170 0.90 1.54 -16.49
CA ARG A 170 2.30 1.55 -16.90
C ARG A 170 2.67 2.98 -17.30
N PHE A 171 3.48 3.65 -16.48
CA PHE A 171 3.97 4.99 -16.79
C PHE A 171 5.08 4.93 -17.84
N GLY A 172 4.87 5.58 -18.99
CA GLY A 172 5.94 5.84 -19.95
C GLY A 172 6.90 6.93 -19.45
N ARG A 173 8.00 7.16 -20.17
CA ARG A 173 8.98 8.23 -19.83
C ARG A 173 8.32 9.62 -19.70
N HIS A 174 7.29 9.89 -20.49
CA HIS A 174 6.55 11.15 -20.48
C HIS A 174 5.52 11.25 -19.35
N ASP A 175 5.19 10.12 -18.70
CA ASP A 175 4.13 10.03 -17.68
C ASP A 175 4.67 9.91 -16.25
N ILE A 176 6.00 9.84 -16.06
CA ILE A 176 6.62 9.70 -14.72
C ILE A 176 6.17 10.80 -13.77
N SER A 177 5.93 12.00 -14.30
CA SER A 177 5.44 13.16 -13.55
C SER A 177 4.05 12.95 -12.94
N ASP A 178 3.22 12.08 -13.51
CA ASP A 178 1.91 11.74 -12.95
C ASP A 178 1.97 10.66 -11.87
N GLN A 179 3.08 9.93 -11.77
CA GLN A 179 3.21 8.82 -10.83
C GLN A 179 2.94 9.26 -9.38
N LYS A 180 3.43 10.44 -8.99
CA LYS A 180 3.19 11.01 -7.66
C LYS A 180 1.72 11.38 -7.45
N MET A 181 1.09 12.00 -8.45
CA MET A 181 -0.32 12.37 -8.42
C MET A 181 -1.21 11.13 -8.28
N VAL A 182 -0.92 10.08 -9.06
CA VAL A 182 -1.66 8.82 -9.02
C VAL A 182 -1.40 8.05 -7.72
N ALA A 183 -0.17 8.03 -7.20
CA ALA A 183 0.15 7.42 -5.92
C ALA A 183 -0.58 8.11 -4.75
N ALA A 184 -0.68 9.44 -4.78
CA ALA A 184 -1.46 10.20 -3.81
C ALA A 184 -2.97 9.90 -3.93
N ALA A 185 -3.48 9.76 -5.15
CA ALA A 185 -4.86 9.36 -5.40
C ALA A 185 -5.17 7.93 -4.89
N ASP A 186 -4.28 6.97 -5.15
CA ASP A 186 -4.39 5.59 -4.65
C ASP A 186 -4.43 5.56 -3.10
N LEU A 187 -3.59 6.37 -2.44
CA LEU A 187 -3.58 6.48 -0.99
C LEU A 187 -4.85 7.16 -0.47
N ALA A 188 -5.31 8.23 -1.11
CA ALA A 188 -6.57 8.90 -0.77
C ALA A 188 -7.77 7.95 -0.80
N PHE A 189 -7.85 7.07 -1.81
CA PHE A 189 -8.87 6.02 -1.84
C PHE A 189 -8.68 5.00 -0.71
N SER A 190 -7.44 4.60 -0.44
CA SER A 190 -7.13 3.64 0.62
C SER A 190 -7.55 4.16 2.00
N LEU A 191 -7.26 5.43 2.31
CA LEU A 191 -7.64 6.06 3.59
C LEU A 191 -9.15 6.16 3.81
N ALA A 192 -9.95 6.12 2.74
CA ALA A 192 -11.39 6.14 2.84
C ALA A 192 -12.02 4.77 3.16
N LEU A 193 -11.30 3.66 2.90
CA LEU A 193 -11.79 2.30 3.14
C LEU A 193 -12.20 2.04 4.61
N PRO A 194 -11.42 2.42 5.65
CA PRO A 194 -11.81 2.20 7.05
C PRO A 194 -13.13 2.87 7.44
N THR A 195 -13.45 4.00 6.81
CA THR A 195 -14.70 4.74 7.09
C THR A 195 -15.91 4.08 6.42
N GLU A 196 -15.71 3.32 5.34
CA GLU A 196 -16.79 2.57 4.66
C GLU A 196 -17.24 1.36 5.46
N PHE A 197 -16.29 0.68 6.14
CA PHE A 197 -16.58 -0.45 7.04
C PHE A 197 -17.44 -0.04 8.24
N ASP A 198 -17.33 1.22 8.69
CA ASP A 198 -18.11 1.78 9.80
C ASP A 198 -19.45 2.38 9.31
N GLY A 199 -19.48 2.84 8.05
CA GLY A 199 -20.43 3.86 7.61
C GLY A 199 -21.65 3.43 6.80
N GLN A 200 -21.58 2.43 5.91
CA GLN A 200 -22.74 2.06 5.06
C GLN A 200 -22.53 0.87 4.10
N PHE A 201 -21.34 0.26 4.04
CA PHE A 201 -21.11 -0.92 3.21
C PHE A 201 -20.93 -2.16 4.09
N HIS A 202 -22.06 -2.78 4.48
CA HIS A 202 -22.12 -4.20 4.88
C HIS A 202 -21.83 -5.13 3.69
N LEU A 203 -20.73 -4.91 2.96
CA LEU A 203 -20.33 -5.73 1.83
C LEU A 203 -18.84 -6.02 1.91
N THR A 204 -18.44 -6.78 2.92
CA THR A 204 -17.37 -7.76 2.77
C THR A 204 -17.48 -8.76 3.92
N ALA A 205 -17.47 -10.06 3.61
CA ALA A 205 -17.49 -11.11 4.63
C ALA A 205 -16.32 -10.91 5.62
N PRO A 206 -16.46 -11.23 6.91
CA PRO A 206 -15.41 -11.04 7.93
C PRO A 206 -14.02 -11.56 7.52
N ASP A 207 -13.96 -12.60 6.69
CA ASP A 207 -12.72 -13.20 6.21
C ASP A 207 -11.97 -12.33 5.19
N THR A 208 -12.70 -11.62 4.32
CA THR A 208 -12.09 -10.70 3.34
C THR A 208 -11.44 -9.49 4.02
N GLN A 209 -12.00 -9.01 5.12
CA GLN A 209 -11.42 -7.94 5.93
C GLN A 209 -10.12 -8.38 6.61
N LYS A 210 -10.08 -9.61 7.13
CA LYS A 210 -8.85 -10.20 7.70
C LYS A 210 -7.76 -10.38 6.66
N GLU A 211 -8.12 -10.86 5.46
CA GLU A 211 -7.15 -11.03 4.38
C GLU A 211 -6.58 -9.68 3.92
N TRP A 212 -7.44 -8.66 3.81
CA TRP A 212 -7.02 -7.30 3.49
C TRP A 212 -6.10 -6.72 4.57
N LEU A 213 -6.45 -6.85 5.85
CA LEU A 213 -5.61 -6.42 6.98
C LEU A 213 -4.26 -7.13 7.02
N ARG A 214 -4.23 -8.44 6.73
CA ARG A 214 -2.98 -9.22 6.64
C ARG A 214 -2.07 -8.66 5.56
N LYS A 215 -2.58 -8.47 4.34
CA LYS A 215 -1.83 -7.90 3.21
C LYS A 215 -1.40 -6.46 3.48
N LEU A 216 -2.22 -5.68 4.19
CA LEU A 216 -1.88 -4.31 4.60
C LEU A 216 -0.70 -4.32 5.58
N PHE A 217 -0.77 -5.15 6.62
CA PHE A 217 0.29 -5.25 7.63
C PHE A 217 1.62 -5.72 7.03
N GLU A 218 1.60 -6.77 6.21
CA GLU A 218 2.78 -7.27 5.47
C GLU A 218 3.45 -6.14 4.67
N LYS A 219 2.67 -5.42 3.86
CA LYS A 219 3.17 -4.32 3.03
C LYS A 219 3.62 -3.12 3.84
N ALA A 220 2.94 -2.82 4.94
CA ALA A 220 3.29 -1.72 5.83
C ALA A 220 4.64 -1.97 6.50
N VAL A 221 4.87 -3.17 7.04
CA VAL A 221 6.15 -3.53 7.66
C VAL A 221 7.28 -3.49 6.63
N ALA A 222 7.04 -4.03 5.42
CA ALA A 222 8.02 -3.98 4.34
C ALA A 222 8.36 -2.53 3.91
N GLY A 223 7.33 -1.71 3.71
CA GLY A 223 7.47 -0.32 3.30
C GLY A 223 8.12 0.56 4.37
N PHE A 224 7.79 0.30 5.65
CA PHE A 224 8.42 0.93 6.81
C PHE A 224 9.93 0.69 6.81
N TYR A 225 10.39 -0.57 6.80
CA TYR A 225 11.82 -0.87 6.83
C TYR A 225 12.55 -0.38 5.58
N ALA A 226 11.90 -0.43 4.41
CA ALA A 226 12.50 0.07 3.17
C ALA A 226 12.77 1.59 3.17
N VAL A 227 12.11 2.34 4.06
CA VAL A 227 12.26 3.79 4.19
C VAL A 227 13.03 4.18 5.44
N ALA A 228 12.80 3.49 6.56
CA ALA A 228 13.41 3.79 7.85
C ALA A 228 14.90 3.39 7.92
N LEU A 229 15.32 2.40 7.14
CA LEU A 229 16.71 1.91 7.13
C LEU A 229 17.54 2.58 6.03
N ASP A 230 18.82 2.84 6.31
CA ASP A 230 19.76 3.35 5.32
C ASP A 230 20.00 2.29 4.23
N LYS A 231 19.65 2.63 2.98
CA LYS A 231 19.80 1.75 1.80
C LYS A 231 21.25 1.37 1.49
N ARG A 232 22.23 2.10 2.03
CA ARG A 232 23.65 1.80 1.88
C ARG A 232 24.04 0.58 2.71
N GLU A 233 23.49 0.45 3.90
CA GLU A 233 23.77 -0.63 4.85
C GLU A 233 22.75 -1.77 4.73
N TRP A 234 21.46 -1.44 4.53
CA TRP A 234 20.37 -2.38 4.60
C TRP A 234 19.73 -2.60 3.23
N ARG A 235 19.39 -3.85 2.92
CA ARG A 235 18.62 -4.21 1.74
C ARG A 235 17.34 -4.91 2.17
N VAL A 236 16.20 -4.26 1.92
CA VAL A 236 14.86 -4.80 2.20
C VAL A 236 14.26 -5.35 0.91
N LEU A 237 13.82 -6.61 0.94
CA LEU A 237 13.17 -7.31 -0.16
C LEU A 237 11.81 -7.81 0.32
N ALA A 238 10.74 -7.47 -0.40
CA ALA A 238 9.39 -7.93 -0.07
C ALA A 238 8.93 -8.98 -1.08
N GLY A 239 8.31 -10.05 -0.60
CA GLY A 239 7.69 -11.07 -1.45
C GLY A 239 8.69 -11.90 -2.26
N LYS A 240 9.94 -12.06 -1.81
CA LYS A 240 10.95 -12.82 -2.56
C LYS A 240 10.59 -14.31 -2.54
N GLN A 241 10.61 -14.91 -3.72
CA GLN A 241 10.50 -16.35 -3.89
C GLN A 241 11.87 -17.00 -3.69
N PHE A 242 11.92 -18.05 -2.88
CA PHE A 242 13.03 -18.97 -2.82
C PHE A 242 12.77 -20.14 -3.75
N ASP A 243 13.82 -20.53 -4.46
CA ASP A 243 13.83 -21.74 -5.25
C ASP A 243 14.20 -22.91 -4.35
N TRP A 244 13.53 -24.05 -4.55
CA TRP A 244 13.90 -25.28 -3.87
C TRP A 244 15.25 -25.77 -4.37
N GLN A 245 16.10 -26.22 -3.46
CA GLN A 245 17.36 -26.89 -3.79
C GLN A 245 17.08 -28.34 -4.24
N ILE A 246 16.62 -28.49 -5.48
CA ILE A 246 16.22 -29.78 -6.04
C ILE A 246 17.47 -30.53 -6.52
N SER A 247 17.77 -31.67 -5.91
CA SER A 247 18.86 -32.56 -6.35
C SER A 247 18.40 -33.55 -7.42
N ASP A 248 17.15 -33.98 -7.37
CA ASP A 248 16.54 -34.93 -8.31
C ASP A 248 15.03 -34.68 -8.41
N LYS A 249 14.41 -34.96 -9.55
CA LYS A 249 12.98 -34.70 -9.79
C LYS A 249 12.33 -35.66 -10.78
N SER A 250 11.08 -36.05 -10.50
CA SER A 250 10.25 -36.79 -11.46
C SER A 250 9.71 -35.87 -12.56
N SER A 251 9.30 -36.43 -13.70
CA SER A 251 8.88 -35.64 -14.87
C SER A 251 7.64 -34.78 -14.67
N GLY A 252 6.74 -35.11 -13.73
CA GLY A 252 5.49 -34.38 -13.48
C GLY A 252 5.51 -33.41 -12.28
N ILE A 253 6.61 -33.35 -11.52
CA ILE A 253 6.62 -32.61 -10.25
C ILE A 253 6.61 -31.08 -10.41
N ASP A 254 7.14 -30.55 -11.52
CA ASP A 254 7.20 -29.11 -11.78
C ASP A 254 5.79 -28.45 -11.81
N GLU A 255 4.75 -29.20 -12.16
CA GLU A 255 3.36 -28.70 -12.22
C GLU A 255 2.68 -28.59 -10.84
N ILE A 256 3.16 -29.35 -9.85
CA ILE A 256 2.50 -29.48 -8.53
C ILE A 256 3.38 -29.01 -7.37
N LEU A 257 4.68 -28.76 -7.60
CA LEU A 257 5.60 -28.33 -6.56
C LEU A 257 5.26 -26.89 -6.13
N PRO A 258 4.97 -26.66 -4.83
CA PRO A 258 4.59 -25.32 -4.37
C PRO A 258 5.76 -24.36 -4.46
N SER A 259 5.48 -23.09 -4.77
CA SER A 259 6.48 -22.02 -4.63
C SER A 259 6.67 -21.63 -3.16
N MET A 260 7.90 -21.30 -2.80
CA MET A 260 8.23 -20.80 -1.46
C MET A 260 8.37 -19.29 -1.49
N LYS A 261 7.38 -18.56 -0.96
CA LYS A 261 7.40 -17.09 -0.96
C LYS A 261 7.50 -16.56 0.46
N THR A 262 8.56 -15.80 0.73
CA THR A 262 8.72 -15.08 2.00
C THR A 262 8.01 -13.74 1.96
N ASP A 263 7.57 -13.25 3.12
CA ASP A 263 6.96 -11.93 3.24
C ASP A 263 8.03 -10.84 3.10
N ILE A 264 9.05 -10.83 3.98
CA ILE A 264 10.07 -9.79 4.00
C ILE A 264 11.44 -10.41 4.31
N ILE A 265 12.46 -9.98 3.58
CA ILE A 265 13.87 -10.29 3.85
C ILE A 265 14.62 -8.97 4.05
N ILE A 266 15.39 -8.90 5.12
CA ILE A 266 16.27 -7.78 5.42
C ILE A 266 17.69 -8.31 5.49
N ASP A 267 18.53 -7.90 4.53
CA ASP A 267 19.96 -8.17 4.55
C ASP A 267 20.69 -6.97 5.13
N ASN A 268 21.54 -7.22 6.13
CA ASN A 268 22.50 -6.25 6.63
C ASN A 268 23.84 -6.48 5.91
N ARG A 269 24.34 -5.47 5.20
CA ARG A 269 25.59 -5.57 4.43
C ARG A 269 26.85 -5.42 5.29
N SER A 270 26.77 -4.74 6.44
CA SER A 270 27.92 -4.51 7.33
C SER A 270 28.26 -5.75 8.17
N SER A 271 27.23 -6.45 8.67
CA SER A 271 27.38 -7.71 9.44
C SER A 271 27.25 -8.98 8.60
N ASP A 272 26.92 -8.84 7.31
CA ASP A 272 26.60 -9.94 6.37
C ASP A 272 25.50 -10.89 6.89
N LYS A 273 24.59 -10.40 7.74
CA LYS A 273 23.48 -11.19 8.30
C LYS A 273 22.18 -11.00 7.53
N ARG A 274 21.34 -12.04 7.55
CA ARG A 274 20.00 -12.04 6.96
C ARG A 274 18.93 -12.26 8.02
N LEU A 275 17.88 -11.45 7.96
CA LEU A 275 16.64 -11.62 8.71
C LEU A 275 15.49 -11.92 7.75
N VAL A 276 14.79 -13.03 7.97
CA VAL A 276 13.54 -13.39 7.30
C VAL A 276 12.39 -13.08 8.25
N ILE A 277 11.50 -12.16 7.85
CA ILE A 277 10.31 -11.81 8.61
C ILE A 277 9.10 -12.41 7.91
N ASP A 278 8.26 -13.10 8.68
CA ASP A 278 6.94 -13.58 8.27
C ASP A 278 5.88 -12.92 9.15
N THR A 279 4.89 -12.29 8.51
CA THR A 279 3.88 -11.48 9.19
C THR A 279 2.57 -12.26 9.30
N LYS A 280 2.01 -12.31 10.51
CA LYS A 280 0.79 -13.08 10.78
C LYS A 280 -0.24 -12.23 11.51
N PHE A 281 -1.46 -12.15 10.97
CA PHE A 281 -2.55 -11.35 11.54
C PHE A 281 -3.45 -12.20 12.46
N ASN A 282 -2.86 -12.78 13.50
CA ASN A 282 -3.56 -13.53 14.53
C ASN A 282 -2.75 -13.58 15.84
N SER A 283 -3.35 -14.11 16.92
CA SER A 283 -2.62 -14.31 18.18
C SER A 283 -1.40 -15.23 17.96
N VAL A 284 -0.26 -14.80 18.52
CA VAL A 284 1.01 -15.56 18.56
C VAL A 284 0.82 -16.90 19.26
N THR A 285 0.00 -16.92 20.31
CA THR A 285 -0.25 -18.10 21.15
C THR A 285 -1.63 -18.71 20.89
N THR A 286 -1.71 -20.01 21.14
CA THR A 286 -2.93 -20.83 21.19
C THR A 286 -3.03 -21.48 22.55
N LYS A 287 -4.26 -21.74 23.02
CA LYS A 287 -4.46 -22.53 24.24
C LYS A 287 -3.87 -23.92 24.05
N GLY A 288 -2.93 -24.30 24.91
CA GLY A 288 -2.32 -25.63 24.90
C GLY A 288 -3.16 -26.66 25.64
N TRP A 289 -2.84 -27.94 25.43
CA TRP A 289 -3.43 -29.04 26.21
C TRP A 289 -2.82 -29.18 27.62
N HIS A 290 -1.55 -28.78 27.79
CA HIS A 290 -0.80 -28.88 29.06
C HIS A 290 -0.27 -27.54 29.62
N ARG A 291 -0.29 -26.47 28.81
CA ARG A 291 0.13 -25.11 29.19
C ARG A 291 -0.96 -24.13 28.79
N GLU A 292 -1.16 -23.06 29.56
CA GLU A 292 -2.21 -22.08 29.28
C GLU A 292 -2.05 -21.42 27.90
N GLU A 293 -0.81 -21.21 27.45
CA GLU A 293 -0.48 -20.65 26.13
C GLU A 293 0.72 -21.36 25.49
N THR A 294 0.60 -21.74 24.22
CA THR A 294 1.65 -22.37 23.41
C THR A 294 1.75 -21.70 22.05
N LEU A 295 2.98 -21.51 21.54
CA LEU A 295 3.24 -21.03 20.18
C LEU A 295 2.62 -21.96 19.13
N ARG A 296 2.09 -21.39 18.05
CA ARG A 296 1.54 -22.18 16.93
C ARG A 296 2.66 -22.88 16.17
N SER A 297 2.75 -24.20 16.28
CA SER A 297 3.78 -25.03 15.63
C SER A 297 3.86 -24.83 14.11
N GLY A 298 2.72 -24.63 13.44
CA GLY A 298 2.68 -24.40 11.99
C GLY A 298 3.52 -23.19 11.53
N TYR A 299 3.64 -22.15 12.35
CA TYR A 299 4.46 -20.97 12.03
C TYR A 299 5.94 -21.23 12.23
N ILE A 300 6.27 -22.04 13.24
CA ILE A 300 7.64 -22.49 13.47
C ILE A 300 8.09 -23.35 12.28
N TYR A 301 7.26 -24.29 11.82
CA TYR A 301 7.59 -25.13 10.67
C TYR A 301 7.76 -24.32 9.39
N GLN A 302 6.87 -23.36 9.13
CA GLN A 302 6.99 -22.49 7.97
C GLN A 302 8.29 -21.68 8.00
N MET A 303 8.61 -21.03 9.13
CA MET A 303 9.84 -20.26 9.29
C MET A 303 11.07 -21.15 9.18
N TYR A 304 11.05 -22.32 9.83
CA TYR A 304 12.12 -23.30 9.75
C TYR A 304 12.39 -23.73 8.31
N THR A 305 11.34 -24.02 7.53
CA THR A 305 11.47 -24.33 6.11
C THR A 305 12.16 -23.20 5.34
N TYR A 306 11.81 -21.93 5.60
CA TYR A 306 12.47 -20.79 4.94
C TYR A 306 13.95 -20.69 5.29
N LEU A 307 14.32 -20.90 6.56
CA LEU A 307 15.69 -20.76 7.03
C LEU A 307 16.60 -21.88 6.52
N ARG A 308 16.11 -23.12 6.54
CA ARG A 308 16.86 -24.29 6.06
C ARG A 308 16.97 -24.32 4.53
N SER A 309 15.90 -23.96 3.80
CA SER A 309 15.90 -24.08 2.34
C SER A 309 16.79 -23.07 1.61
N GLN A 310 17.27 -22.04 2.32
CA GLN A 310 18.24 -21.08 1.78
C GLN A 310 19.68 -21.39 2.18
N GLU A 311 19.94 -22.44 2.98
CA GLU A 311 21.28 -22.83 3.41
C GLU A 311 22.14 -23.19 2.21
N ASP A 312 23.26 -22.50 2.07
CA ASP A 312 24.24 -22.73 1.03
C ASP A 312 25.62 -22.63 1.67
N THR A 313 26.38 -23.73 1.60
CA THR A 313 27.73 -23.81 2.17
C THR A 313 28.71 -22.84 1.51
N SER A 314 28.42 -22.40 0.28
CA SER A 314 29.18 -21.35 -0.40
C SER A 314 28.84 -19.93 0.08
N ALA A 315 27.74 -19.77 0.84
CA ALA A 315 27.31 -18.52 1.43
C ALA A 315 27.07 -18.68 2.95
N PRO A 316 28.14 -18.62 3.78
CA PRO A 316 28.07 -18.91 5.22
C PRO A 316 26.96 -18.18 5.98
N LYS A 317 26.61 -16.95 5.59
CA LYS A 317 25.49 -16.18 6.18
C LYS A 317 24.12 -16.85 6.11
N SER A 318 23.93 -17.77 5.17
CA SER A 318 22.67 -18.49 5.03
C SER A 318 22.46 -19.48 6.18
N LEU A 319 23.56 -20.04 6.70
CA LEU A 319 23.61 -21.05 7.77
C LEU A 319 23.23 -20.49 9.15
N GLU A 320 23.35 -19.17 9.33
CA GLU A 320 23.03 -18.47 10.58
C GLU A 320 21.93 -17.42 10.37
N SER A 321 21.11 -17.60 9.34
CA SER A 321 20.00 -16.69 9.06
C SER A 321 19.01 -16.64 10.22
N ILE A 322 18.50 -15.43 10.49
CA ILE A 322 17.60 -15.13 11.59
C ILE A 322 16.16 -15.19 11.07
N GLY A 323 15.27 -15.83 11.81
CA GLY A 323 13.82 -15.80 11.58
C GLY A 323 13.11 -14.84 12.53
N MET A 324 12.05 -14.19 12.07
CA MET A 324 11.14 -13.42 12.92
C MET A 324 9.70 -13.61 12.49
N LEU A 325 8.87 -14.07 13.41
CA LEU A 325 7.42 -14.08 13.28
C LEU A 325 6.87 -12.81 13.93
N LEU A 326 6.25 -11.95 13.13
CA LEU A 326 5.76 -10.66 13.57
C LEU A 326 4.23 -10.61 13.53
N HIS A 327 3.64 -10.36 14.69
CA HIS A 327 2.18 -10.34 14.85
C HIS A 327 1.70 -8.98 15.37
N PRO A 328 0.62 -8.41 14.82
CA PRO A 328 -0.01 -7.27 15.43
C PRO A 328 -0.81 -7.72 16.66
N THR A 329 -0.73 -6.92 17.73
CA THR A 329 -1.56 -7.09 18.94
C THR A 329 -2.20 -5.75 19.29
N VAL A 330 -3.20 -5.78 20.17
CA VAL A 330 -3.69 -4.60 20.90
C VAL A 330 -3.61 -4.82 22.42
N ASP A 331 -3.09 -5.98 22.81
CA ASP A 331 -2.95 -6.44 24.17
C ASP A 331 -1.44 -6.45 24.51
N LYS A 332 -0.92 -7.47 25.19
CA LYS A 332 0.48 -7.48 25.63
C LYS A 332 1.49 -7.64 24.49
N GLU A 333 2.61 -6.94 24.62
CA GLU A 333 3.78 -7.12 23.76
C GLU A 333 4.65 -8.31 24.18
N VAL A 334 5.20 -9.03 23.20
CA VAL A 334 6.04 -10.22 23.36
C VAL A 334 7.26 -10.06 22.45
N ALA A 335 8.44 -10.45 22.93
CA ALA A 335 9.68 -10.51 22.14
C ALA A 335 10.55 -11.64 22.68
N GLU A 336 10.22 -12.87 22.31
CA GLU A 336 10.91 -14.07 22.74
C GLU A 336 11.72 -14.68 21.60
N MET A 337 12.77 -15.44 21.93
CA MET A 337 13.66 -16.06 20.94
C MET A 337 14.00 -17.49 21.32
N VAL A 338 14.06 -18.35 20.32
CA VAL A 338 14.60 -19.72 20.43
C VAL A 338 15.59 -19.97 19.31
N THR A 339 16.72 -20.61 19.60
CA THR A 339 17.65 -21.06 18.58
C THR A 339 17.36 -22.50 18.22
N ILE A 340 17.09 -22.77 16.94
CA ILE A 340 16.85 -24.11 16.41
C ILE A 340 17.91 -24.39 15.36
N GLN A 341 18.79 -25.36 15.64
CA GLN A 341 19.85 -25.81 14.71
C GLN A 341 20.69 -24.67 14.14
N GLY A 342 21.17 -23.77 15.00
CA GLY A 342 21.99 -22.62 14.59
C GLY A 342 21.18 -21.38 14.18
N HIS A 343 19.89 -21.51 13.86
CA HIS A 343 19.05 -20.38 13.48
C HIS A 343 18.29 -19.79 14.66
N PRO A 344 18.51 -18.51 15.02
CA PRO A 344 17.66 -17.80 15.97
C PRO A 344 16.31 -17.47 15.33
N ILE A 345 15.22 -17.84 16.00
CA ILE A 345 13.84 -17.57 15.60
C ILE A 345 13.18 -16.71 16.68
N TRP A 346 12.78 -15.51 16.29
CA TRP A 346 12.12 -14.53 17.13
C TRP A 346 10.59 -14.61 16.99
N PHE A 347 9.88 -14.52 18.10
CA PHE A 347 8.42 -14.40 18.18
C PHE A 347 8.09 -13.04 18.76
N CYS A 348 7.60 -12.15 17.90
CA CYS A 348 7.44 -10.75 18.23
C CYS A 348 6.01 -10.28 18.01
N THR A 349 5.54 -9.42 18.91
CA THR A 349 4.33 -8.62 18.68
C THR A 349 4.64 -7.13 18.63
N VAL A 350 3.76 -6.40 17.92
CA VAL A 350 3.73 -4.95 17.85
C VAL A 350 2.33 -4.47 18.22
N ASN A 351 2.23 -3.62 19.23
CA ASN A 351 0.95 -3.12 19.72
C ASN A 351 0.37 -2.02 18.81
N LEU A 352 -0.57 -2.38 17.94
CA LEU A 352 -1.29 -1.43 17.08
C LEU A 352 -2.35 -0.60 17.83
N GLY A 353 -2.52 -0.79 19.14
CA GLY A 353 -3.36 0.07 20.00
C GLY A 353 -2.64 1.30 20.53
N GLU A 354 -1.30 1.32 20.51
CA GLU A 354 -0.48 2.39 21.06
C GLU A 354 -0.33 3.60 20.13
N SER A 355 0.50 4.57 20.51
CA SER A 355 0.85 5.70 19.66
C SER A 355 1.67 5.24 18.45
N ALA A 356 1.64 6.01 17.36
CA ALA A 356 2.45 5.70 16.18
C ALA A 356 3.95 5.74 16.44
N ILE A 357 4.39 6.63 17.33
CA ILE A 357 5.77 6.69 17.82
C ILE A 357 6.17 5.36 18.47
N SER A 358 5.34 4.84 19.38
CA SER A 358 5.62 3.54 20.04
C SER A 358 5.67 2.41 19.03
N ILE A 359 4.75 2.36 18.07
CA ILE A 359 4.73 1.34 17.00
C ILE A 359 6.05 1.39 16.19
N ARG A 360 6.50 2.59 15.83
CA ARG A 360 7.76 2.80 15.09
C ARG A 360 8.96 2.36 15.91
N GLU A 361 9.09 2.85 17.13
CA GLU A 361 10.20 2.52 18.03
C GLU A 361 10.25 1.01 18.28
N ARG A 362 9.09 0.38 18.49
CA ARG A 362 8.99 -1.06 18.65
C ARG A 362 9.56 -1.81 17.46
N LEU A 363 9.16 -1.45 16.23
CA LEU A 363 9.69 -2.10 15.02
C LEU A 363 11.22 -1.95 14.90
N LEU A 364 11.76 -0.76 15.20
CA LEU A 364 13.21 -0.53 15.17
C LEU A 364 13.95 -1.32 16.25
N VAL A 365 13.42 -1.36 17.48
CA VAL A 365 13.99 -2.12 18.59
C VAL A 365 14.00 -3.62 18.31
N LEU A 366 12.91 -4.15 17.74
CA LEU A 366 12.84 -5.57 17.34
C LEU A 366 13.91 -5.91 16.30
N LEU A 367 14.11 -5.03 15.31
CA LEU A 367 15.17 -5.20 14.32
C LEU A 367 16.54 -5.20 15.01
N GLN A 368 16.85 -4.19 15.83
CA GLN A 368 18.13 -4.09 16.52
C GLN A 368 18.41 -5.32 17.40
N LYS A 369 17.42 -5.75 18.20
CA LYS A 369 17.54 -6.96 19.04
C LYS A 369 17.82 -8.21 18.22
N SER A 370 17.22 -8.34 17.04
CA SER A 370 17.41 -9.53 16.19
C SER A 370 18.83 -9.66 15.64
N PHE A 371 19.52 -8.54 15.40
CA PHE A 371 20.90 -8.52 14.88
C PHE A 371 21.98 -8.43 15.98
N GLN A 372 21.61 -8.11 17.22
CA GLN A 372 22.53 -8.11 18.35
C GLN A 372 22.93 -9.55 18.71
N GLU A 373 24.23 -9.85 18.60
CA GLU A 373 24.79 -11.08 19.16
C GLU A 373 24.73 -11.01 20.69
N LYS A 374 24.23 -12.08 21.32
CA LYS A 374 24.55 -12.31 22.72
C LYS A 374 26.05 -12.62 22.78
N LYS A 375 26.83 -11.67 23.30
CA LYS A 375 28.13 -11.99 23.88
C LYS A 375 27.97 -12.92 25.07
#